data_AF-A0A2T0FF34-F1
#
_entry.id   AF-A0A2T0FF34-F1
#
_cell.length_a   1.000
_cell.length_b   1.000
_cell.length_c   1.000
_cell.angle_alpha   90.00
_cell.angle_beta   90.00
_cell.angle_gamma   90.00
#
_symmetry.space_group_name_H-M   'P 1'
#
loop_
_entity.id
_entity.type
_entity.pdbx_description
1 polymer ?
#
loop_
_entity_poly.entity_id
_entity_poly.type
_entity_poly.pdbx_seq_one_letter_code
_entity_poly.pdbx_strand_id
1 'polypeptide(L)'
;MTFRVNPGNSQNTCHILPCKINYDGAVDTTNFAVSGSQASFRGRPLVGRTVDLHGYTGVVLEPDTHRVARKFDTLTVWGHGVADQDTADRLQELLTVSRALSKTS
;
A
#
# COMPACT_ATOMS: atom_id res chain seq x y z
N MET A 1 10.05 -14.74 -5.20
CA MET A 1 8.90 -15.65 -4.95
C MET A 1 7.63 -14.95 -5.44
N THR A 2 6.93 -15.56 -6.40
CA THR A 2 6.08 -14.84 -7.36
C THR A 2 4.68 -14.54 -6.82
N PHE A 3 4.37 -13.27 -6.62
CA PHE A 3 2.99 -12.78 -6.51
C PHE A 3 2.30 -12.93 -7.86
N ARG A 4 1.49 -13.98 -8.03
CA ARG A 4 0.61 -14.09 -9.19
C ARG A 4 -0.65 -13.28 -8.93
N VAL A 5 -0.68 -12.07 -9.49
CA VAL A 5 -1.91 -11.28 -9.62
C VAL A 5 -2.60 -11.72 -10.91
N ASN A 6 -3.92 -11.91 -10.87
CA ASN A 6 -4.72 -12.14 -12.06
C ASN A 6 -4.46 -11.01 -13.09
N PRO A 7 -4.17 -11.32 -14.36
CA PRO A 7 -3.80 -10.34 -15.39
C PRO A 7 -4.93 -9.38 -15.81
N GLY A 8 -6.10 -9.44 -15.16
CA GLY A 8 -7.30 -8.68 -15.52
C GLY A 8 -7.62 -7.46 -14.65
N ASN A 9 -6.84 -7.17 -13.58
CA ASN A 9 -7.07 -5.97 -12.78
C ASN A 9 -5.73 -5.32 -12.38
N SER A 10 -5.24 -4.46 -13.27
CA SER A 10 -4.03 -3.65 -13.15
C SER A 10 -4.18 -2.52 -12.13
N GLN A 11 -4.52 -2.85 -10.88
CA GLN A 11 -4.41 -1.90 -9.79
C GLN A 11 -2.97 -1.98 -9.24
N ASN A 12 -2.14 -1.05 -9.70
CA ASN A 12 -0.78 -0.78 -9.22
C ASN A 12 -0.82 -0.17 -7.80
N THR A 13 -1.46 -0.86 -6.87
CA THR A 13 -1.72 -0.38 -5.51
C THR A 13 -1.08 -1.33 -4.50
N CYS A 14 -0.58 -0.75 -3.41
CA CYS A 14 -0.11 -1.48 -2.24
C CYS A 14 -1.01 -1.14 -1.04
N HIS A 15 -1.24 -2.07 -0.12
CA HIS A 15 -2.11 -1.88 1.04
C HIS A 15 -1.34 -2.12 2.34
N ILE A 16 -1.39 -1.15 3.26
CA ILE A 16 -0.88 -1.29 4.63
C ILE A 16 -2.07 -1.49 5.56
N LEU A 17 -2.10 -2.61 6.27
CA LEU A 17 -3.17 -2.94 7.22
C LEU A 17 -2.77 -2.54 8.65
N PRO A 18 -3.73 -2.18 9.53
CA PRO A 18 -3.44 -1.77 10.91
C PRO A 18 -3.22 -2.97 11.84
N CYS A 19 -2.78 -4.11 11.30
CA CYS A 19 -2.59 -5.34 12.04
C CYS A 19 -1.45 -6.18 11.46
N LYS A 20 -0.83 -6.98 12.33
CA LYS A 20 0.19 -7.94 11.94
C LYS A 20 -0.47 -9.24 11.49
N ILE A 21 -0.10 -9.71 10.30
CA ILE A 21 -0.49 -11.02 9.78
C ILE A 21 0.72 -11.93 9.90
N ASN A 22 0.59 -13.02 10.67
CA ASN A 22 1.65 -14.04 10.80
C ASN A 22 1.50 -15.10 9.69
N TYR A 23 1.47 -14.64 8.44
CA TYR A 23 1.37 -15.47 7.25
C TYR A 23 1.90 -14.66 6.06
N ASP A 24 2.97 -15.16 5.46
CA ASP A 24 3.70 -14.47 4.38
C ASP A 24 3.49 -15.15 3.01
N GLY A 25 2.52 -16.07 2.93
CA GLY A 25 2.19 -16.80 1.71
C GLY A 25 1.19 -16.06 0.81
N ALA A 26 0.90 -16.66 -0.35
CA ALA A 26 -0.14 -16.15 -1.23
C ALA A 26 -1.52 -16.23 -0.55
N VAL A 27 -2.32 -15.19 -0.75
CA VAL A 27 -3.70 -15.08 -0.27
C VAL A 27 -4.58 -14.72 -1.46
N ASP A 28 -5.70 -15.40 -1.60
CA ASP A 28 -6.73 -15.01 -2.54
C ASP A 28 -7.50 -13.81 -2.00
N THR A 29 -7.28 -12.64 -2.60
CA THR A 29 -7.96 -11.39 -2.23
C THR A 29 -9.16 -11.08 -3.12
N THR A 30 -9.54 -11.96 -4.05
CA THR A 30 -10.60 -11.68 -5.05
C THR A 30 -11.97 -11.42 -4.43
N ASN A 31 -12.28 -12.07 -3.31
CA ASN A 31 -13.54 -11.91 -2.59
C ASN A 31 -13.51 -10.79 -1.53
N PHE A 32 -12.37 -10.10 -1.37
CA PHE A 32 -12.23 -8.99 -0.43
C PHE A 32 -12.47 -7.69 -1.18
N ALA A 33 -13.74 -7.26 -1.20
CA ALA A 33 -14.13 -6.02 -1.85
C ALA A 33 -13.71 -4.79 -1.04
N VAL A 34 -13.05 -3.86 -1.71
CA VAL A 34 -12.84 -2.50 -1.23
C VAL A 34 -13.95 -1.63 -1.84
N SER A 35 -14.74 -0.97 -1.01
CA SER A 35 -15.77 -0.01 -1.44
C SER A 35 -15.25 1.41 -1.21
N GLY A 36 -14.53 1.96 -2.18
CA GLY A 36 -13.89 3.26 -2.05
C GLY A 36 -12.85 3.26 -0.93
N SER A 37 -13.05 4.08 0.10
CA SER A 37 -12.21 4.15 1.30
C SER A 37 -12.69 3.25 2.43
N GLN A 38 -13.58 2.29 2.18
CA GLN A 38 -14.09 1.40 3.22
C GLN A 38 -13.82 -0.07 2.87
N ALA A 39 -13.44 -0.85 3.88
CA ALA A 39 -13.26 -2.29 3.78
C ALA A 39 -13.57 -2.94 5.14
N SER A 40 -13.55 -4.28 5.18
CA SER A 40 -13.48 -4.99 6.45
C SER A 40 -12.41 -6.08 6.39
N PHE A 41 -11.72 -6.29 7.50
CA PHE A 41 -10.76 -7.38 7.64
C PHE A 41 -11.04 -8.13 8.94
N ARG A 42 -11.31 -9.45 8.83
CA ARG A 42 -11.69 -10.31 9.98
C ARG A 42 -12.86 -9.75 10.80
N GLY A 43 -13.88 -9.24 10.11
CA GLY A 43 -15.07 -8.66 10.73
C GLY A 43 -14.85 -7.28 11.36
N ARG A 44 -13.67 -6.67 11.21
CA ARG A 44 -13.38 -5.32 11.71
C ARG A 44 -13.47 -4.32 10.58
N PRO A 45 -14.27 -3.24 10.72
CA PRO A 45 -14.34 -2.20 9.72
C PRO A 45 -13.01 -1.45 9.63
N LEU A 46 -12.61 -1.13 8.40
CA LEU A 46 -11.41 -0.39 8.06
C LEU A 46 -11.79 0.83 7.23
N VAL A 47 -11.10 1.94 7.49
CA VAL A 47 -11.15 3.15 6.67
C VAL A 47 -9.79 3.34 6.03
N GLY A 48 -9.76 3.39 4.71
CA GLY A 48 -8.55 3.49 3.89
C GLY A 48 -8.33 4.91 3.41
N ARG A 49 -7.07 5.33 3.42
CA ARG A 49 -6.63 6.56 2.76
C ARG A 49 -5.59 6.24 1.70
N THR A 50 -5.85 6.72 0.49
CA THR A 50 -4.88 6.66 -0.60
C THR A 50 -3.83 7.76 -0.43
N VAL A 51 -2.57 7.35 -0.46
CA VAL A 51 -1.37 8.18 -0.45
C VAL A 51 -0.81 8.16 -1.87
N ASP A 52 -0.68 9.35 -2.46
CA ASP A 52 -0.06 9.53 -3.78
C ASP A 52 1.47 9.60 -3.61
N LEU A 53 2.22 8.91 -4.47
CA LEU A 53 3.67 8.87 -4.35
C LEU A 53 4.38 10.10 -4.95
N HIS A 54 3.66 11.12 -5.43
CA HIS A 54 4.21 12.43 -5.82
C HIS A 54 5.41 12.39 -6.78
N GLY A 55 5.38 11.46 -7.75
CA GLY A 55 6.43 11.27 -8.75
C GLY A 55 7.52 10.27 -8.33
N TYR A 56 7.42 9.67 -7.14
CA TYR A 56 8.13 8.45 -6.81
C TYR A 56 7.37 7.23 -7.34
N THR A 57 8.10 6.14 -7.57
CA THR A 57 7.51 4.83 -7.89
C THR A 57 7.84 3.85 -6.78
N GLY A 58 6.80 3.27 -6.17
CA GLY A 58 6.96 2.21 -5.20
C GLY A 58 7.39 0.92 -5.88
N VAL A 59 8.32 0.20 -5.26
CA VAL A 59 8.82 -1.09 -5.76
C VAL A 59 8.75 -2.14 -4.67
N VAL A 60 8.33 -3.35 -5.05
CA VAL A 60 8.45 -4.56 -4.22
C VAL A 60 9.63 -5.34 -4.74
N LEU A 61 10.60 -5.61 -3.86
CA LEU A 61 11.81 -6.34 -4.20
C LEU A 61 11.69 -7.81 -3.76
N GLU A 62 12.24 -8.72 -4.57
CA GLU A 62 12.46 -10.09 -4.13
C GLU A 62 13.64 -10.14 -3.13
N PRO A 63 13.50 -10.81 -1.98
CA PRO A 63 14.51 -10.79 -0.92
C PRO A 63 15.92 -11.21 -1.38
N ASP A 64 16.01 -12.28 -2.17
CA ASP A 64 17.32 -12.87 -2.51
C ASP A 64 17.98 -12.20 -3.71
N THR A 65 17.18 -11.74 -4.68
CA THR A 65 17.69 -11.25 -5.97
C THR A 65 17.71 -9.73 -6.05
N HIS A 66 17.05 -9.03 -5.11
CA HIS A 66 16.78 -7.60 -5.15
C HIS A 66 16.16 -7.14 -6.49
N ARG A 67 15.52 -8.06 -7.22
CA ARG A 67 14.84 -7.75 -8.47
C ARG A 67 13.47 -7.17 -8.16
N VAL A 68 13.04 -6.27 -9.03
CA VAL A 68 11.70 -5.66 -8.95
C VAL A 68 10.66 -6.73 -9.29
N ALA A 69 9.94 -7.20 -8.27
CA ALA A 69 8.81 -8.11 -8.43
C ALA A 69 7.57 -7.36 -8.90
N ARG A 70 7.37 -6.13 -8.40
CA ARG A 70 6.20 -5.30 -8.73
C ARG A 70 6.51 -3.82 -8.56
N LYS A 71 5.81 -2.99 -9.32
CA LYS A 71 5.76 -1.53 -9.16
C LYS A 71 4.37 -1.08 -8.74
N PHE A 72 4.29 0.01 -7.99
CA PHE A 72 3.03 0.64 -7.62
C PHE A 72 3.20 2.16 -7.59
N ASP A 73 2.12 2.86 -7.92
CA ASP A 73 2.11 4.32 -8.05
C ASP A 73 1.34 4.97 -6.90
N THR A 74 0.49 4.18 -6.22
CA THR A 74 -0.27 4.60 -5.05
C THR A 74 -0.23 3.55 -3.95
N LEU A 75 -0.42 4.00 -2.72
CA LEU A 75 -0.48 3.19 -1.51
C LEU A 75 -1.78 3.49 -0.77
N THR A 76 -2.45 2.49 -0.24
CA THR A 76 -3.58 2.71 0.68
C THR A 76 -3.18 2.31 2.08
N VAL A 77 -3.25 3.26 3.01
CA VAL A 77 -3.08 3.01 4.45
C VAL A 77 -4.46 2.79 5.06
N TRP A 78 -4.66 1.63 5.69
CA TRP A 78 -5.90 1.25 6.33
C TRP A 78 -5.81 1.45 7.83
N GLY A 79 -6.87 2.02 8.40
CA GLY A 79 -7.01 2.31 9.82
C GLY A 79 -8.28 1.76 10.43
N HIS A 80 -8.30 1.61 11.75
CA HIS A 80 -9.53 1.38 12.50
C HIS A 80 -10.27 2.71 12.74
N GLY A 81 -11.41 2.90 12.08
CA GLY A 81 -12.23 4.12 12.23
C GLY A 81 -11.53 5.39 11.70
N VAL A 82 -11.74 6.53 12.38
CA VAL A 82 -11.25 7.86 11.97
C VAL A 82 -9.82 8.19 12.43
N ALA A 83 -9.19 7.36 13.27
CA ALA A 83 -8.05 7.78 14.10
C ALA A 83 -6.65 7.33 13.62
N ASP A 84 -6.52 6.55 12.56
CA ASP A 84 -5.20 6.08 12.05
C ASP A 84 -4.75 6.82 10.78
N GLN A 85 -5.18 8.08 10.65
CA GLN A 85 -4.82 8.96 9.52
C GLN A 85 -3.39 9.50 9.64
N ASP A 86 -2.81 9.50 10.85
CA ASP A 86 -1.47 10.02 11.14
C ASP A 86 -0.39 9.36 10.28
N THR A 87 -0.46 8.02 10.11
CA THR A 87 0.52 7.29 9.30
C THR A 87 0.50 7.74 7.84
N ALA A 88 -0.70 7.93 7.27
CA ALA A 88 -0.84 8.39 5.90
C ALA A 88 -0.36 9.84 5.73
N ASP A 89 -0.70 10.72 6.67
CA ASP A 89 -0.26 12.12 6.69
C ASP A 89 1.27 12.24 6.75
N ARG A 90 1.89 11.52 7.68
CA ARG A 90 3.35 11.53 7.86
C ARG A 90 4.09 10.96 6.64
N LEU A 91 3.53 9.94 5.98
CA LEU A 91 4.09 9.43 4.73
C LEU A 91 4.02 10.47 3.62
N GLN A 92 2.87 11.14 3.48
CA GLN A 92 2.69 12.19 2.47
C GLN A 92 3.64 13.37 2.70
N GLU A 93 3.80 13.79 3.96
CA GLU A 93 4.74 14.84 4.35
C GLU A 93 6.18 14.45 4.04
N LEU A 94 6.59 13.23 4.43
CA LEU A 94 7.95 12.72 4.16
C LEU A 94 8.27 12.68 2.66
N LEU A 95 7.34 12.22 1.83
CA LEU A 95 7.50 12.20 0.37
C LEU A 95 7.63 13.61 -0.20
N THR A 96 6.87 14.56 0.34
CA THR A 96 6.94 15.95 -0.07
C THR A 96 8.28 16.59 0.31
N VAL A 97 8.71 16.44 1.56
CA VAL A 97 9.97 16.98 2.08
C VAL A 97 11.17 16.38 1.35
N SER A 98 11.22 15.05 1.21
CA SER A 98 12.33 14.37 0.52
C SER A 98 12.50 14.85 -0.93
N ARG A 99 11.38 15.09 -1.63
CA ARG A 99 11.41 15.60 -3.00
C ARG A 99 11.93 17.03 -3.07
N ALA A 100 11.54 17.88 -2.11
CA ALA A 100 12.06 19.24 -2.02
C ALA A 100 13.57 19.24 -1.78
N LEU A 101 14.04 18.42 -0.83
CA LEU A 101 15.47 18.29 -0.52
C LEU A 101 16.28 17.82 -1.74
N SER A 102 15.78 16.81 -2.47
CA SER A 102 16.48 16.21 -3.62
C SER A 102 16.65 17.16 -4.81
N LYS A 103 15.87 18.24 -4.91
CA LYS A 103 15.98 19.24 -5.99
C LYS A 103 17.02 20.33 -5.69
N THR A 104 17.53 20.38 -4.47
CA THR A 104 18.42 21.46 -3.99
C THR A 104 19.91 21.08 -4.08
N SER A 105 20.22 19.91 -4.63
CA SER A 105 21.58 19.41 -4.88
C SER A 105 21.84 19.24 -6.36
#